data_AF-A0A3N9NBR4-F1
#
_entry.id   AF-A0A3N9NBR4-F1
#
_cell.length_a   1.000
_cell.length_b   1.000
_cell.length_c   1.000
_cell.angle_alpha   90.00
_cell.angle_beta   90.00
_cell.angle_gamma   90.00
#
_symmetry.space_group_name_H-M   'P 1'
#
loop_
_entity.id
_entity.type
_entity.pdbx_description
1 polymer ?
#
loop_
_entity_poly.entity_id
_entity_poly.type
_entity_poly.pdbx_seq_one_letter_code
_entity_poly.pdbx_strand_id
1 'polypeptide(L)'
;KTVLLNIVLNAVHAMPDGGNLRIISDNSPGTITIRDSGYGIPEEDLDNIFDLFYTTKSRGTGLGLPTAYKIVKEHGGEISLNSKPGEGTTVSIYLTREKDSN
;
A
#
# COMPACT_ATOMS: atom_id res chain seq x y z
N LYS A 1 -12.90 -3.16 -1.10
CA LYS A 1 -12.59 -3.61 0.29
C LYS A 1 -11.21 -4.27 0.40
N THR A 2 -10.88 -5.26 -0.43
CA THR A 2 -9.64 -6.06 -0.36
C THR A 2 -8.34 -5.23 -0.42
N VAL A 3 -8.31 -4.16 -1.23
CA VAL A 3 -7.14 -3.27 -1.39
C VAL A 3 -6.68 -2.68 -0.06
N LEU A 4 -7.58 -1.99 0.66
CA LEU A 4 -7.25 -1.33 1.92
C LEU A 4 -6.80 -2.34 2.99
N LEU A 5 -7.46 -3.49 3.06
CA LEU A 5 -7.10 -4.53 4.04
C LEU A 5 -5.68 -5.05 3.80
N ASN A 6 -5.30 -5.31 2.55
CA ASN A 6 -3.96 -5.78 2.23
C ASN A 6 -2.88 -4.77 2.61
N ILE A 7 -3.13 -3.47 2.37
CA ILE A 7 -2.17 -2.40 2.69
C ILE A 7 -2.09 -2.18 4.20
N VAL A 8 -3.23 -2.13 4.89
CA VAL A 8 -3.29 -1.97 6.35
C VAL A 8 -2.62 -3.14 7.08
N LEU A 9 -2.86 -4.38 6.65
CA LEU A 9 -2.18 -5.53 7.24
C LEU A 9 -0.68 -5.48 7.01
N ASN A 10 -0.23 -4.99 5.84
CA ASN A 10 1.18 -4.81 5.58
C ASN A 10 1.82 -3.78 6.51
N ALA A 11 1.16 -2.64 6.72
CA ALA A 11 1.56 -1.60 7.65
C ALA A 11 1.62 -2.10 9.10
N VAL A 12 0.58 -2.80 9.58
CA VAL A 12 0.54 -3.37 10.93
C VAL A 12 1.69 -4.36 11.15
N HIS A 13 1.95 -5.24 10.17
CA HIS A 13 3.09 -6.17 10.25
C HIS A 13 4.46 -5.47 10.23
N ALA A 14 4.57 -4.27 9.68
CA ALA A 14 5.79 -3.48 9.70
C ALA A 14 6.04 -2.78 11.06
N MET A 15 5.06 -2.84 11.97
CA MET A 15 5.08 -2.23 13.31
C MET A 15 4.81 -3.29 14.41
N PRO A 16 5.63 -4.35 14.54
CA PRO A 16 5.39 -5.41 15.52
C PRO A 16 5.44 -4.90 16.97
N ASP A 17 6.23 -3.85 17.24
CA ASP A 17 6.34 -3.20 18.55
C ASP A 17 5.27 -2.12 18.79
N GLY A 18 4.29 -2.02 17.88
CA GLY A 18 3.33 -0.91 17.83
C GLY A 18 3.88 0.29 17.04
N GLY A 19 3.02 1.30 16.86
CA GLY A 19 3.36 2.49 16.08
C GLY A 19 2.12 3.28 15.67
N ASN A 20 2.34 4.28 14.81
CA ASN A 20 1.28 5.14 14.31
C ASN A 20 0.87 4.72 12.91
N LEU A 21 -0.40 4.33 12.76
CA LEU A 21 -1.03 4.16 11.45
C LEU A 21 -1.95 5.35 11.18
N ARG A 22 -1.73 6.05 10.06
CA ARG A 22 -2.55 7.17 9.62
C ARG A 22 -3.18 6.87 8.27
N ILE A 23 -4.51 7.02 8.19
CA ILE A 23 -5.27 6.89 6.94
C ILE A 23 -5.89 8.26 6.65
N ILE A 24 -5.61 8.78 5.45
CA ILE A 24 -6.09 10.08 4.99
C ILE A 24 -6.82 9.85 3.67
N SER A 25 -8.02 10.41 3.53
CA SER A 25 -8.78 10.39 2.28
C SER A 25 -9.03 11.79 1.78
N ASP A 26 -8.81 12.03 0.50
CA ASP A 26 -9.14 13.27 -0.21
C ASP A 26 -10.05 12.95 -1.40
N ASN A 27 -11.11 13.73 -1.57
CA ASN A 27 -12.13 13.53 -2.61
C ASN A 27 -11.77 14.16 -3.97
N SER A 28 -10.67 14.91 -4.08
CA SER A 28 -10.25 15.53 -5.34
C SER A 28 -8.73 15.56 -5.45
N PRO A 29 -8.07 14.54 -6.04
CA PRO A 29 -8.57 13.68 -7.13
C PRO A 29 -9.12 12.28 -6.74
N GLY A 30 -9.49 12.02 -5.48
CA GLY A 30 -9.88 10.67 -5.05
C GLY A 30 -8.66 9.87 -4.61
N THR A 31 -8.04 10.30 -3.52
CA THR A 31 -6.80 9.74 -3.00
C THR A 31 -7.02 9.14 -1.62
N ILE A 32 -6.46 7.95 -1.38
CA ILE A 32 -6.35 7.36 -0.04
C ILE A 32 -4.87 7.14 0.26
N THR A 33 -4.36 7.82 1.28
CA THR A 33 -2.99 7.66 1.76
C THR A 33 -2.97 6.90 3.07
N ILE A 34 -2.18 5.83 3.13
CA ILE A 34 -1.95 5.02 4.33
C ILE A 34 -0.48 5.16 4.69
N ARG A 35 -0.19 5.72 5.87
CA ARG A 35 1.16 5.91 6.39
C ARG A 35 1.34 5.15 7.69
N ASP A 36 2.37 4.33 7.75
CA ASP A 36 2.84 3.70 8.98
C ASP A 36 4.16 4.32 9.47
N SER A 37 4.49 4.04 10.74
CA SER A 37 5.78 4.37 11.35
C SER A 37 6.60 3.10 11.61
N GLY A 38 6.46 2.09 10.75
CA GLY A 38 7.18 0.82 10.87
C GLY A 38 8.64 0.92 10.45
N TYR A 39 9.27 -0.24 10.27
CA TYR A 39 10.70 -0.29 9.93
C TYR A 39 11.05 0.25 8.53
N GLY A 40 10.05 0.52 7.68
CA GLY A 40 10.27 0.86 6.28
C GLY A 40 10.74 -0.34 5.45
N ILE A 41 11.03 -0.07 4.18
CA ILE A 41 11.43 -1.06 3.17
C ILE A 41 12.83 -0.67 2.65
N PRO A 42 13.79 -1.60 2.61
CA PRO A 42 15.09 -1.40 1.96
C PRO A 42 14.94 -1.03 0.48
N GLU A 43 15.84 -0.19 -0.03
CA GLU A 43 15.78 0.28 -1.43
C GLU A 43 15.84 -0.88 -2.44
N GLU A 44 16.67 -1.90 -2.15
CA GLU A 44 16.81 -3.14 -2.93
C GLU A 44 15.52 -3.97 -3.03
N ASP A 45 14.59 -3.81 -2.10
CA ASP A 45 13.32 -4.54 -2.09
C ASP A 45 12.21 -3.80 -2.84
N LEU A 46 12.33 -2.47 -3.02
CA LEU A 46 11.25 -1.61 -3.56
C LEU A 46 10.81 -2.01 -4.97
N ASP A 47 11.73 -2.49 -5.81
CA ASP A 47 11.40 -2.93 -7.17
C ASP A 47 10.64 -4.26 -7.17
N ASN A 48 10.83 -5.08 -6.14
CA ASN A 48 10.30 -6.44 -6.07
C ASN A 48 9.00 -6.55 -5.25
N ILE A 49 8.64 -5.57 -4.42
CA ILE A 49 7.44 -5.64 -3.55
C ILE A 49 6.10 -5.77 -4.30
N PHE A 50 6.09 -5.46 -5.60
CA PHE A 50 4.92 -5.63 -6.47
C PHE A 50 4.89 -6.99 -7.18
N ASP A 51 5.94 -7.80 -7.06
CA ASP A 51 6.02 -9.13 -7.65
C ASP A 51 5.19 -10.15 -6.85
N LEU A 52 4.57 -11.07 -7.59
CA LEU A 52 3.81 -12.15 -6.99
C LEU A 52 4.71 -13.06 -6.16
N PHE A 53 4.26 -13.38 -4.94
CA PHE A 53 4.95 -14.25 -3.98
C PHE A 53 6.22 -13.66 -3.36
N TYR A 54 6.65 -12.47 -3.77
CA TYR A 54 7.75 -11.79 -3.10
C TYR A 54 7.34 -11.34 -1.70
N THR A 55 8.14 -11.71 -0.69
CA THR A 55 7.90 -11.36 0.71
C THR A 55 9.17 -11.51 1.53
N THR A 56 9.45 -10.51 2.36
CA THR A 56 10.51 -10.57 3.38
C THR A 56 10.00 -11.14 4.73
N LYS A 57 8.69 -11.38 4.83
CA LYS A 57 8.03 -11.88 6.05
C LYS A 57 8.11 -13.40 6.12
N SER A 58 8.51 -13.93 7.28
CA SER A 58 8.62 -15.38 7.56
C SER A 58 7.31 -16.18 7.42
N ARG A 59 6.15 -15.53 7.54
CA ARG A 59 4.81 -16.14 7.35
C ARG A 59 3.92 -15.36 6.36
N GLY A 60 4.52 -14.63 5.41
CA GLY A 60 3.78 -13.92 4.37
C GLY A 60 3.54 -14.78 3.13
N THR A 61 2.40 -14.60 2.44
CA THR A 61 2.15 -15.25 1.14
C THR A 61 2.73 -14.47 -0.04
N GLY A 62 3.14 -13.21 0.17
CA GLY A 62 3.58 -12.31 -0.90
C GLY A 62 2.49 -11.93 -1.90
N LEU A 63 1.22 -12.12 -1.57
CA LEU A 63 0.11 -11.83 -2.49
C LEU A 63 -0.64 -10.52 -2.19
N GLY A 64 -0.47 -9.95 -1.00
CA GLY A 64 -1.27 -8.81 -0.54
C GLY A 64 -1.12 -7.55 -1.40
N LEU A 65 0.10 -7.02 -1.48
CA LEU A 65 0.39 -5.79 -2.24
C LEU A 65 0.20 -5.99 -3.77
N PRO A 66 0.65 -7.09 -4.39
CA PRO A 66 0.37 -7.35 -5.80
C PRO A 66 -1.13 -7.43 -6.12
N THR A 67 -1.93 -8.05 -5.23
CA THR A 67 -3.40 -8.09 -5.38
C THR A 67 -4.01 -6.70 -5.29
N ALA A 68 -3.55 -5.88 -4.34
CA ALA A 68 -4.01 -4.50 -4.20
C ALA A 68 -3.69 -3.68 -5.45
N TYR A 69 -2.46 -3.79 -5.95
CA TYR A 69 -1.99 -3.13 -7.18
C TYR A 69 -2.84 -3.52 -8.39
N LYS A 70 -3.06 -4.81 -8.61
CA LYS A 70 -3.90 -5.32 -9.70
C LYS A 70 -5.32 -4.76 -9.64
N ILE A 71 -5.97 -4.83 -8.47
CA ILE A 71 -7.35 -4.33 -8.32
C ILE A 71 -7.40 -2.83 -8.61
N VAL A 72 -6.48 -2.02 -8.08
CA VAL A 72 -6.47 -0.57 -8.32
C VAL A 72 -6.25 -0.25 -9.80
N LYS A 73 -5.33 -0.96 -10.47
CA LYS A 73 -5.11 -0.81 -11.91
C LYS A 73 -6.33 -1.21 -12.75
N GLU A 74 -7.04 -2.27 -12.38
CA GLU A 74 -8.30 -2.68 -13.02
C GLU A 74 -9.41 -1.62 -12.89
N HIS A 75 -9.33 -0.74 -11.88
CA HIS A 75 -10.25 0.39 -11.70
C HIS A 75 -9.71 1.69 -12.32
N GLY A 76 -8.70 1.63 -13.19
CA GLY A 76 -8.11 2.82 -13.82
C GLY A 76 -7.37 3.75 -12.84
N GLY A 77 -6.99 3.21 -11.68
CA GLY A 77 -6.25 3.94 -10.65
C GLY A 77 -4.75 3.67 -10.67
N GLU A 78 -4.08 4.18 -9.64
CA GLU A 78 -2.65 4.01 -9.42
C GLU A 78 -2.33 3.79 -7.94
N ILE A 79 -1.30 3.00 -7.66
CA ILE A 79 -0.72 2.91 -6.32
C ILE A 79 0.71 3.45 -6.43
N SER A 80 1.06 4.40 -5.56
CA SER A 80 2.44 4.80 -5.31
C SER A 80 2.85 4.37 -3.91
N LEU A 81 4.14 4.07 -3.75
CA LEU A 81 4.74 3.69 -2.49
C LEU A 81 6.02 4.49 -2.27
N ASN A 82 6.15 5.07 -1.09
CA ASN A 82 7.35 5.73 -0.63
C ASN A 82 7.73 5.13 0.72
N SER A 83 8.96 4.65 0.85
CA SER A 83 9.44 4.02 2.07
C SER A 83 10.92 4.27 2.23
N LYS A 84 11.36 4.39 3.48
CA LYS A 84 12.77 4.46 3.84
C LYS A 84 13.00 3.66 5.13
N PRO A 85 14.13 2.95 5.24
CA PRO A 85 14.49 2.25 6.47
C PRO A 85 14.45 3.18 7.69
N GLY A 86 13.69 2.79 8.71
CA GLY A 86 13.50 3.53 9.95
C GLY A 86 12.51 4.71 9.92
N GLU A 87 11.97 5.08 8.75
CA GLU A 87 11.01 6.20 8.62
C GLU A 87 9.56 5.75 8.36
N GLY A 88 9.33 4.44 8.22
CA GLY A 88 8.04 3.86 7.89
C GLY A 88 7.75 3.84 6.40
N THR A 89 6.51 3.52 6.05
CA THR A 89 6.04 3.44 4.67
C THR A 89 4.79 4.28 4.46
N THR A 90 4.71 4.91 3.30
CA THR A 90 3.54 5.62 2.82
C THR A 90 3.07 4.99 1.51
N VAL A 91 1.82 4.52 1.49
CA VAL A 91 1.16 3.99 0.30
C VAL A 91 0.04 4.95 -0.08
N SER A 92 0.06 5.47 -1.31
CA SER A 92 -1.00 6.32 -1.84
C SER A 92 -1.75 5.60 -2.95
N ILE A 93 -3.07 5.53 -2.82
CA ILE A 93 -3.98 4.97 -3.81
C ILE A 93 -4.68 6.15 -4.47
N TYR A 94 -4.56 6.24 -5.79
CA TYR A 94 -5.25 7.23 -6.62
C TYR A 94 -6.35 6.50 -7.39
N LEU A 95 -7.59 6.93 -7.25
CA LEU A 95 -8.72 6.40 -7.99
C LEU A 95 -9.30 7.54 -8.81
N THR A 96 -9.42 7.33 -10.12
CA THR A 96 -10.17 8.27 -10.95
C THR A 96 -11.65 8.09 -10.64
N ARG A 97 -12.38 9.18 -10.43
CA ARG A 97 -13.84 9.11 -10.51
C ARG A 97 -14.17 8.78 -11.96
N GLU A 98 -14.91 7.70 -12.19
CA GLU A 98 -15.64 7.59 -13.45
C GLU A 98 -16.41 8.89 -13.62
N LYS A 99 -16.25 9.53 -14.78
CA LYS A 99 -17.17 10.60 -15.15
C LYS A 99 -18.53 9.92 -15.21
N ASP A 100 -19.46 10.37 -14.37
CA ASP A 100 -20.86 10.00 -14.50
C ASP A 100 -21.21 10.20 -15.98
N SER A 101 -21.42 9.09 -16.70
CA SER A 101 -21.80 9.14 -18.10
C SER A 101 -23.22 9.69 -18.12
N ASN A 102 -23.33 10.98 -18.45
CA ASN A 102 -24.60 11.69 -18.59
C ASN A 102 -25.22 11.45 -19.96
#